data_AF-A0A2A9GZU9-F1
#
_entry.id   AF-A0A2A9GZU9-F1
#
_cell.length_a   1.000
_cell.length_b   1.000
_cell.length_c   1.000
_cell.angle_alpha   90.00
_cell.angle_beta   90.00
_cell.angle_gamma   90.00
#
_symmetry.space_group_name_H-M   'P 1'
#
loop_
_entity.id
_entity.type
_entity.pdbx_description
1 polymer ?
#
loop_
_entity_poly.entity_id
_entity_poly.type
_entity_poly.pdbx_seq_one_letter_code
_entity_poly.pdbx_strand_id
1 'polypeptide(L)'
;MPKPTKGPRLGGSPAHERIILDNLASQLFEHGRITTTEARAKRVRPLAEKLITKAKRGDLHARRLAATHIRDKGVLHILFAEIAPAVADREGGYTRITKVGPRKGDNAPMAIIEVITDPVSAKAPKKSAAKPAKVADTKAEEKAAVDTEAGEAQADGSYKGDNPPAGYDIKGNEDSMKFHTPESPWYDRTVAEVWFNSAEAAEKAGFVNAVKDKDDDDKAEAKDSDEAKDSDEA
;
A
#
# COMPACT_ATOMS: atom_id res chain seq x y z
N MET A 1 7.05 -14.95 -6.03
CA MET A 1 8.52 -15.18 -6.00
C MET A 1 9.19 -14.47 -7.18
N PRO A 2 10.49 -14.10 -7.14
CA PRO A 2 11.20 -13.61 -8.34
C PRO A 2 11.26 -14.70 -9.42
N LYS A 3 11.42 -14.29 -10.68
CA LYS A 3 11.51 -15.23 -11.81
C LYS A 3 12.60 -16.28 -11.54
N PRO A 4 12.29 -17.59 -11.64
CA PRO A 4 13.28 -18.63 -11.43
C PRO A 4 14.38 -18.52 -12.48
N THR A 5 15.63 -18.84 -12.11
CA THR A 5 16.71 -18.92 -13.13
C THR A 5 16.39 -20.00 -14.14
N LYS A 6 16.81 -19.75 -15.38
CA LYS A 6 17.02 -20.77 -16.39
C LYS A 6 18.48 -21.24 -16.28
N GLY A 7 18.71 -22.55 -16.27
CA GLY A 7 20.04 -23.14 -16.15
C GLY A 7 20.49 -23.42 -14.71
N PRO A 8 21.80 -23.68 -14.50
CA PRO A 8 22.36 -24.05 -13.22
C PRO A 8 22.07 -23.03 -12.10
N ARG A 9 21.88 -23.54 -10.88
CA ARG A 9 21.59 -22.77 -9.67
C ARG A 9 22.88 -22.33 -9.00
N LEU A 10 22.85 -21.21 -8.26
CA LEU A 10 23.99 -20.81 -7.45
C LEU A 10 24.19 -21.81 -6.30
N GLY A 11 25.41 -22.32 -6.11
CA GLY A 11 25.69 -23.33 -5.08
C GLY A 11 25.18 -24.75 -5.40
N GLY A 12 24.78 -25.00 -6.65
CA GLY A 12 24.45 -26.34 -7.17
C GLY A 12 23.01 -26.80 -6.91
N SER A 13 22.45 -26.55 -5.73
CA SER A 13 21.08 -26.96 -5.36
C SER A 13 20.14 -25.78 -5.12
N PRO A 14 18.80 -25.94 -5.31
CA PRO A 14 17.83 -24.89 -5.03
C PRO A 14 17.80 -24.46 -3.55
N ALA A 15 18.05 -25.39 -2.62
CA ALA A 15 18.11 -25.09 -1.19
C ALA A 15 19.33 -24.22 -0.86
N HIS A 16 20.49 -24.56 -1.42
CA HIS A 16 21.72 -23.79 -1.22
C HIS A 16 21.63 -22.40 -1.86
N GLU A 17 21.03 -22.28 -3.06
CA GLU A 17 20.79 -20.97 -3.68
C GLU A 17 19.96 -20.05 -2.75
N ARG A 18 18.89 -20.56 -2.13
CA ARG A 18 18.07 -19.76 -1.21
C ARG A 18 18.90 -19.24 -0.04
N ILE A 19 19.68 -20.12 0.61
CA ILE A 19 20.55 -19.74 1.74
C ILE A 19 21.57 -18.69 1.32
N ILE A 20 22.20 -18.85 0.15
CA ILE A 20 23.15 -17.86 -0.39
C ILE A 20 22.48 -16.51 -0.58
N LEU A 21 21.27 -16.48 -1.16
CA LEU A 21 20.55 -15.23 -1.42
C LEU A 21 20.06 -14.56 -0.13
N ASP A 22 19.57 -15.34 0.83
CA ASP A 22 19.12 -14.84 2.14
C ASP A 22 20.30 -14.24 2.93
N ASN A 23 21.45 -14.89 2.93
CA ASN A 23 22.67 -14.38 3.56
C ASN A 23 23.18 -13.11 2.87
N LEU A 24 23.22 -13.08 1.53
CA LEU A 24 23.64 -11.89 0.78
C LEU A 24 22.69 -10.71 0.99
N ALA A 25 21.39 -10.94 1.07
CA ALA A 25 20.42 -9.88 1.36
C ALA A 25 20.61 -9.36 2.79
N SER A 26 20.84 -10.25 3.76
CA SER A 26 21.10 -9.86 5.15
C SER A 26 22.36 -8.98 5.26
N GLN A 27 23.47 -9.41 4.64
CA GLN A 27 24.72 -8.62 4.59
C GLN A 27 24.56 -7.29 3.86
N LEU A 28 23.74 -7.24 2.81
CA LEU A 28 23.45 -6.00 2.09
C LEU A 28 22.73 -4.98 2.98
N PHE A 29 21.77 -5.42 3.80
CA PHE A 29 21.05 -4.54 4.70
C PHE A 29 21.88 -4.15 5.93
N GLU A 30 22.72 -5.05 6.42
CA GLU A 30 23.62 -4.78 7.55
C GLU A 30 24.69 -3.74 7.20
N HIS A 31 25.31 -3.85 6.03
CA HIS A 31 26.43 -2.98 5.64
C HIS A 31 26.06 -1.86 4.67
N GLY A 32 24.86 -1.91 4.07
CA GLY A 32 24.42 -1.00 3.00
C GLY A 32 25.10 -1.22 1.64
N ARG A 33 26.31 -1.80 1.62
CA ARG A 33 27.13 -2.01 0.41
C ARG A 33 27.97 -3.28 0.53
N ILE A 34 27.89 -4.16 -0.48
CA ILE A 34 28.69 -5.39 -0.53
C ILE A 34 29.34 -5.59 -1.90
N THR A 35 30.53 -6.18 -1.92
CA THR A 35 31.25 -6.55 -3.15
C THR A 35 31.11 -8.06 -3.38
N THR A 36 30.57 -8.46 -4.53
CA THR A 36 30.34 -9.87 -4.87
C THR A 36 30.50 -10.12 -6.36
N THR A 37 30.25 -11.35 -6.84
CA THR A 37 30.28 -11.62 -8.28
C THR A 37 29.07 -11.00 -8.98
N GLU A 38 29.22 -10.57 -10.23
CA GLU A 38 28.14 -9.94 -11.01
C GLU A 38 26.88 -10.84 -11.07
N ALA A 39 27.09 -12.16 -11.20
CA ALA A 39 26.00 -13.14 -11.19
C ALA A 39 25.22 -13.15 -9.87
N ARG A 40 25.92 -13.11 -8.72
CA ARG A 40 25.29 -13.06 -7.39
C ARG A 40 24.56 -11.74 -7.17
N ALA A 41 25.17 -10.61 -7.54
CA ALA A 41 24.56 -9.28 -7.43
C ALA A 41 23.25 -9.18 -8.23
N LYS A 42 23.24 -9.63 -9.49
CA LYS A 42 22.03 -9.66 -10.30
C LYS A 42 20.94 -10.57 -9.72
N ARG A 43 21.34 -11.63 -9.02
CA ARG A 43 20.41 -12.61 -8.46
C ARG A 43 19.78 -12.16 -7.15
N VAL A 44 20.53 -11.47 -6.29
CA VAL A 44 20.01 -10.97 -5.00
C VAL A 44 19.08 -9.77 -5.18
N ARG A 45 19.31 -8.94 -6.22
CA ARG A 45 18.55 -7.70 -6.46
C ARG A 45 17.01 -7.88 -6.43
N PRO A 46 16.39 -8.83 -7.14
CA PRO A 46 14.93 -9.03 -7.08
C PRO A 46 14.41 -9.47 -5.70
N LEU A 47 15.23 -10.12 -4.88
CA LEU A 47 14.88 -10.50 -3.52
C LEU A 47 14.97 -9.27 -2.60
N ALA A 48 16.10 -8.55 -2.66
CA ALA A 48 16.34 -7.34 -1.87
C ALA A 48 15.28 -6.26 -2.15
N GLU A 49 14.98 -5.98 -3.42
CA GLU A 49 13.94 -4.99 -3.77
C GLU A 49 12.56 -5.37 -3.20
N LYS A 50 12.19 -6.67 -3.22
CA LYS A 50 10.92 -7.13 -2.64
C LYS A 50 10.88 -7.04 -1.13
N LEU A 51 12.00 -7.30 -0.46
CA LEU A 51 12.11 -7.17 1.00
C LEU A 51 11.98 -5.71 1.41
N ILE A 52 12.61 -4.78 0.68
CA ILE A 52 12.45 -3.34 0.90
C ILE A 52 11.00 -2.91 0.65
N THR A 53 10.36 -3.35 -0.45
CA THR A 53 8.94 -3.04 -0.69
C THR A 53 8.03 -3.53 0.43
N LYS A 54 8.27 -4.73 0.97
CA LYS A 54 7.54 -5.22 2.14
C LYS A 54 7.83 -4.36 3.38
N ALA A 55 9.08 -3.96 3.58
CA ALA A 55 9.47 -3.14 4.71
C ALA A 55 8.80 -1.75 4.68
N LYS A 56 8.68 -1.13 3.49
CA LYS A 56 7.94 0.12 3.30
C LYS A 56 6.47 0.05 3.73
N ARG A 57 5.82 -1.12 3.60
CA ARG A 57 4.43 -1.32 4.07
C ARG A 57 4.31 -1.25 5.59
N GLY A 58 5.34 -1.68 6.34
CA GLY A 58 5.42 -1.51 7.79
C GLY A 58 4.51 -2.42 8.66
N ASP A 59 3.61 -3.20 8.07
CA ASP A 59 2.66 -4.04 8.81
C ASP A 59 3.30 -5.27 9.50
N LEU A 60 2.60 -5.85 10.48
CA LEU A 60 3.05 -7.04 11.21
C LEU A 60 3.22 -8.25 10.27
N HIS A 61 2.37 -8.34 9.25
CA HIS A 61 2.41 -9.41 8.26
C HIS A 61 3.69 -9.33 7.40
N ALA A 62 4.08 -8.14 6.93
CA ALA A 62 5.32 -7.92 6.19
C ALA A 62 6.54 -8.23 7.03
N ARG A 63 6.54 -7.86 8.33
CA ARG A 63 7.62 -8.23 9.26
C ARG A 63 7.77 -9.75 9.36
N ARG A 64 6.68 -10.50 9.51
CA ARG A 64 6.70 -11.98 9.52
C ARG A 64 7.19 -12.55 8.18
N LEU A 65 6.75 -12.00 7.06
CA LEU A 65 7.20 -12.41 5.72
C LEU A 65 8.65 -12.04 5.40
N ALA A 66 9.20 -11.01 6.02
CA ALA A 66 10.62 -10.66 5.90
C ALA A 66 11.47 -11.61 6.76
N ALA A 67 10.96 -11.98 7.95
CA ALA A 67 11.62 -12.91 8.87
C ALA A 67 11.77 -14.33 8.34
N THR A 68 11.01 -14.73 7.30
CA THR A 68 11.23 -16.01 6.61
C THR A 68 12.54 -16.06 5.82
N HIS A 69 13.09 -14.89 5.45
CA HIS A 69 14.32 -14.74 4.69
C HIS A 69 15.48 -14.25 5.57
N ILE A 70 15.26 -13.19 6.32
CA ILE A 70 16.26 -12.60 7.21
C ILE A 70 16.01 -13.15 8.61
N ARG A 71 16.89 -14.03 9.08
CA ARG A 71 16.76 -14.66 10.41
C ARG A 71 17.23 -13.76 11.55
N ASP A 72 18.16 -12.84 11.25
CA ASP A 72 18.71 -11.93 12.24
C ASP A 72 17.72 -10.80 12.55
N LYS A 73 17.37 -10.66 13.83
CA LYS A 73 16.45 -9.63 14.33
C LYS A 73 17.07 -8.22 14.25
N GLY A 74 18.39 -8.09 14.39
CA GLY A 74 19.08 -6.81 14.26
C GLY A 74 18.98 -6.26 12.84
N VAL A 75 19.26 -7.11 11.84
CA VAL A 75 19.13 -6.75 10.42
C VAL A 75 17.66 -6.45 10.05
N LEU A 76 16.71 -7.22 10.58
CA LEU A 76 15.28 -6.91 10.42
C LEU A 76 14.91 -5.55 11.00
N HIS A 77 15.49 -5.17 12.16
CA HIS A 77 15.26 -3.86 12.73
C HIS A 77 15.78 -2.75 11.82
N ILE A 78 17.04 -2.84 11.36
CA ILE A 78 17.66 -1.88 10.43
C ILE A 78 16.80 -1.72 9.16
N LEU A 79 16.33 -2.83 8.59
CA LEU A 79 15.52 -2.82 7.37
C LEU A 79 14.23 -1.99 7.53
N PHE A 80 13.53 -2.12 8.66
CA PHE A 80 12.25 -1.46 8.89
C PHE A 80 12.38 -0.07 9.53
N ALA A 81 13.40 0.15 10.36
CA ALA A 81 13.58 1.38 11.12
C ALA A 81 14.40 2.43 10.38
N GLU A 82 15.37 2.01 9.56
CA GLU A 82 16.31 2.92 8.89
C GLU A 82 16.12 2.91 7.37
N ILE A 83 16.22 1.73 6.75
CA ILE A 83 16.23 1.61 5.29
C ILE A 83 14.86 1.95 4.69
N ALA A 84 13.78 1.39 5.24
CA ALA A 84 12.44 1.60 4.69
C ALA A 84 11.99 3.08 4.70
N PRO A 85 12.15 3.85 5.81
CA PRO A 85 11.89 5.27 5.80
C PRO A 85 12.79 6.06 4.83
N ALA A 86 14.08 5.72 4.74
CA ALA A 86 15.01 6.40 3.84
C ALA A 86 14.64 6.28 2.35
N VAL A 87 13.87 5.26 1.98
CA VAL A 87 13.42 5.03 0.59
C VAL A 87 11.91 5.14 0.42
N ALA A 88 11.22 5.80 1.37
CA ALA A 88 9.78 6.01 1.36
C ALA A 88 9.28 6.63 0.04
N ASP A 89 9.96 7.69 -0.42
CA ASP A 89 9.55 8.46 -1.62
C ASP A 89 9.99 7.81 -2.94
N ARG A 90 10.73 6.70 -2.88
CA ARG A 90 11.27 6.02 -4.08
C ARG A 90 10.35 4.90 -4.53
N GLU A 91 9.83 5.00 -5.75
CA GLU A 91 8.99 3.96 -6.38
C GLU A 91 9.85 2.92 -7.12
N GLY A 92 10.56 2.09 -6.35
CA GLY A 92 11.35 0.99 -6.89
C GLY A 92 12.79 1.35 -7.28
N GLY A 93 13.57 0.34 -7.67
CA GLY A 93 15.00 0.51 -7.93
C GLY A 93 15.79 0.92 -6.69
N TYR A 94 15.55 0.24 -5.55
CA TYR A 94 16.19 0.54 -4.28
C TYR A 94 17.66 0.11 -4.19
N THR A 95 18.14 -0.67 -5.16
CA THR A 95 19.52 -1.16 -5.20
C THR A 95 20.20 -0.73 -6.48
N ARG A 96 21.49 -0.40 -6.39
CA ARG A 96 22.36 -0.12 -7.53
C ARG A 96 23.42 -1.21 -7.64
N ILE A 97 23.71 -1.64 -8.88
CA ILE A 97 24.81 -2.54 -9.17
C ILE A 97 25.85 -1.79 -10.00
N THR A 98 27.06 -1.69 -9.46
CA THR A 98 28.22 -1.06 -10.12
C THR A 98 29.25 -2.13 -10.43
N LYS A 99 29.64 -2.26 -11.70
CA LYS A 99 30.65 -3.24 -12.11
C LYS A 99 32.03 -2.84 -11.62
N VAL A 100 32.82 -3.82 -11.20
CA VAL A 100 34.21 -3.64 -10.77
C VAL A 100 35.10 -4.55 -11.62
N GLY A 101 36.40 -4.26 -11.64
CA GLY A 101 37.38 -5.12 -12.31
C GLY A 101 37.27 -6.58 -11.87
N PRO A 102 37.65 -7.53 -12.75
CA PRO A 102 37.54 -8.95 -12.44
C PRO A 102 38.47 -9.34 -11.29
N ARG A 103 38.07 -10.39 -10.55
CA ARG A 103 38.86 -10.90 -9.43
C ARG A 103 40.13 -11.59 -9.92
N LYS A 104 41.25 -11.30 -9.26
CA LYS A 104 42.54 -11.94 -9.53
C LYS A 104 42.46 -13.43 -9.15
N GLY A 105 42.88 -14.30 -10.07
CA GLY A 105 42.93 -15.76 -9.88
C GLY A 105 41.93 -16.50 -10.75
N ASP A 106 40.64 -16.26 -10.56
CA ASP A 106 39.55 -16.92 -11.31
C ASP A 106 38.97 -16.05 -12.45
N ASN A 107 39.44 -14.79 -12.57
CA ASN A 107 38.94 -13.80 -13.51
C ASN A 107 37.41 -13.61 -13.45
N ALA A 108 36.80 -13.86 -12.28
CA ALA A 108 35.36 -13.76 -12.13
C ALA A 108 34.93 -12.28 -12.22
N PRO A 109 33.87 -11.94 -12.98
CA PRO A 109 33.37 -10.57 -13.05
C PRO A 109 32.78 -10.17 -11.70
N MET A 110 33.29 -9.09 -11.12
CA MET A 110 32.87 -8.57 -9.82
C MET A 110 31.93 -7.38 -9.98
N ALA A 111 31.07 -7.18 -9.00
CA ALA A 111 30.19 -6.05 -8.90
C ALA A 111 29.95 -5.67 -7.44
N ILE A 112 29.79 -4.39 -7.19
CA ILE A 112 29.32 -3.85 -5.93
C ILE A 112 27.81 -3.68 -6.04
N ILE A 113 27.07 -4.19 -5.06
CA ILE A 113 25.64 -3.91 -4.89
C ILE A 113 25.45 -3.06 -3.63
N GLU A 114 24.71 -1.97 -3.77
CA GLU A 114 24.46 -0.98 -2.71
C GLU A 114 22.98 -0.62 -2.62
N VAL A 115 22.51 -0.33 -1.41
CA VAL A 115 21.17 0.23 -1.15
C VAL A 115 21.23 1.73 -1.42
N ILE A 116 20.28 2.24 -2.21
CA ILE A 116 20.21 3.67 -2.54
C ILE A 116 19.40 4.37 -1.46
N THR A 117 20.07 5.09 -0.58
CA THR A 117 19.45 5.99 0.42
C THR A 117 19.38 7.44 -0.05
N ASP A 118 19.98 7.75 -1.22
CA ASP A 118 19.96 9.11 -1.76
C ASP A 118 18.52 9.54 -2.07
N PRO A 119 18.14 10.78 -1.72
CA PRO A 119 16.83 11.32 -2.05
C PRO A 119 16.63 11.32 -3.57
N VAL A 120 15.38 11.08 -4.00
CA VAL A 120 15.05 11.08 -5.42
C VAL A 120 15.15 12.52 -5.93
N SER A 121 16.29 12.87 -6.55
CA SER A 121 16.41 14.14 -7.26
C SER A 121 15.36 14.18 -8.38
N ALA A 122 14.45 15.15 -8.34
CA ALA A 122 13.52 15.40 -9.44
C ALA A 122 14.34 15.64 -10.72
N LYS A 123 14.31 14.66 -11.62
CA LYS A 123 15.01 14.77 -12.90
C LYS A 123 14.20 15.73 -13.77
N ALA A 124 14.74 16.93 -14.01
CA ALA A 124 14.18 17.89 -14.96
C ALA A 124 13.86 17.19 -16.31
N PRO A 125 12.69 17.46 -16.92
CA PRO A 125 12.29 16.79 -18.14
C PRO A 125 13.27 17.14 -19.27
N LYS A 126 14.02 16.14 -19.76
CA LYS A 126 14.82 16.28 -20.98
C LYS A 126 13.88 16.40 -22.17
N LYS A 127 13.68 17.63 -22.66
CA LYS A 127 13.17 17.91 -24.02
C LYS A 127 14.07 17.22 -25.05
N SER A 128 13.61 16.11 -25.62
CA SER A 128 14.16 15.59 -26.89
C SER A 128 13.53 16.35 -28.06
N ALA A 129 14.39 16.83 -28.95
CA ALA A 129 14.10 17.70 -30.09
C ALA A 129 13.12 17.09 -31.12
N ALA A 130 12.35 17.99 -31.73
CA ALA A 130 11.35 17.75 -32.76
C ALA A 130 11.94 17.48 -34.16
N LYS A 131 11.18 16.73 -34.98
CA LYS A 131 11.16 16.83 -36.45
C LYS A 131 9.67 16.93 -36.89
N PRO A 132 9.26 17.83 -37.82
CA PRO A 132 7.88 18.33 -37.89
C PRO A 132 7.02 17.82 -39.08
N ALA A 133 5.73 18.17 -39.01
CA ALA A 133 4.63 18.09 -40.00
C ALA A 133 3.86 16.75 -40.08
N LYS A 134 2.51 16.67 -40.07
CA LYS A 134 1.48 17.69 -40.33
C LYS A 134 0.11 17.24 -39.74
N VAL A 135 -0.52 18.17 -39.04
CA VAL A 135 -1.95 18.50 -38.76
C VAL A 135 -3.11 17.58 -39.17
N ALA A 136 -3.98 17.28 -38.19
CA ALA A 136 -5.44 17.46 -38.15
C ALA A 136 -5.88 17.23 -36.68
N ASP A 137 -6.13 18.28 -35.90
CA ASP A 137 -7.46 18.82 -35.53
C ASP A 137 -8.36 17.80 -34.78
N THR A 138 -8.95 18.02 -33.60
CA THR A 138 -8.93 19.12 -32.62
C THR A 138 -9.71 18.65 -31.37
N LYS A 139 -9.17 18.96 -30.17
CA LYS A 139 -9.86 19.50 -28.97
C LYS A 139 -10.89 18.62 -28.19
N ALA A 140 -10.98 18.61 -26.86
CA ALA A 140 -10.10 18.93 -25.72
C ALA A 140 -10.77 18.50 -24.39
N GLU A 141 -9.97 17.93 -23.49
CA GLU A 141 -10.06 17.85 -22.01
C GLU A 141 -8.76 17.08 -21.60
N GLU A 142 -8.00 17.32 -20.53
CA GLU A 142 -7.88 18.33 -19.49
C GLU A 142 -6.55 18.01 -18.71
N LYS A 143 -6.13 18.91 -17.81
CA LYS A 143 -5.27 18.74 -16.61
C LYS A 143 -3.75 18.92 -16.70
N ALA A 144 -3.36 20.14 -16.33
CA ALA A 144 -2.37 20.37 -15.29
C ALA A 144 -2.99 21.26 -14.21
N ALA A 145 -3.12 20.77 -12.97
CA ALA A 145 -3.01 21.54 -11.74
C ALA A 145 -3.13 20.59 -10.54
N VAL A 146 -2.13 20.64 -9.68
CA VAL A 146 -2.18 20.18 -8.30
C VAL A 146 -2.99 21.22 -7.55
N ASP A 147 -4.07 20.81 -6.89
CA ASP A 147 -4.52 21.43 -5.64
C ASP A 147 -5.41 20.42 -4.91
N THR A 148 -5.01 20.15 -3.66
CA THR A 148 -5.89 19.88 -2.51
C THR A 148 -7.32 19.45 -2.86
N GLU A 149 -7.65 18.16 -2.69
CA GLU A 149 -9.06 17.72 -2.60
C GLU A 149 -9.66 18.30 -1.31
N ALA A 150 -10.09 19.56 -1.43
CA ALA A 150 -11.14 20.14 -0.63
C ALA A 150 -12.40 19.33 -0.94
N GLY A 151 -12.90 18.59 0.04
CA GLY A 151 -14.20 17.97 -0.08
C GLY A 151 -15.25 19.04 -0.35
N GLU A 152 -16.07 18.79 -1.35
CA GLU A 152 -17.20 19.66 -1.67
C GLU A 152 -18.26 19.48 -0.58
N ALA A 153 -18.55 20.54 0.17
CA ALA A 153 -19.79 20.62 0.92
C ALA A 153 -20.92 20.76 -0.09
N GLN A 154 -21.72 19.72 -0.25
CA GLN A 154 -22.85 19.72 -1.17
C GLN A 154 -24.00 20.49 -0.51
N ALA A 155 -24.82 21.18 -1.31
CA ALA A 155 -25.85 22.13 -0.83
C ALA A 155 -26.97 21.49 0.04
N ASP A 156 -26.94 20.17 0.17
CA ASP A 156 -27.79 19.29 0.97
C ASP A 156 -27.25 19.01 2.39
N GLY A 157 -26.09 19.54 2.77
CA GLY A 157 -25.53 19.36 4.12
C GLY A 157 -24.69 18.09 4.28
N SER A 158 -24.27 17.50 3.16
CA SER A 158 -23.36 16.35 3.08
C SER A 158 -21.95 16.79 2.65
N TYR A 159 -20.94 16.05 3.10
CA TYR A 159 -19.53 16.27 2.77
C TYR A 159 -18.87 14.94 2.42
N LYS A 160 -18.20 14.88 1.27
CA LYS A 160 -17.44 13.70 0.84
C LYS A 160 -15.95 13.99 0.93
N GLY A 161 -15.24 13.21 1.74
CA GLY A 161 -13.80 13.33 1.93
C GLY A 161 -13.33 12.81 3.28
N ASP A 162 -12.04 12.53 3.37
CA ASP A 162 -11.41 11.90 4.55
C ASP A 162 -11.38 12.80 5.80
N ASN A 163 -11.50 14.11 5.61
CA ASN A 163 -11.40 15.09 6.69
C ASN A 163 -12.58 16.08 6.65
N PRO A 164 -13.65 15.86 7.43
CA PRO A 164 -14.83 16.70 7.44
C PRO A 164 -14.59 18.08 8.07
N PRO A 165 -15.30 19.14 7.62
CA PRO A 165 -15.34 20.42 8.31
C PRO A 165 -15.95 20.31 9.72
N ALA A 166 -15.63 21.25 10.61
CA ALA A 166 -16.18 21.28 11.97
C ALA A 166 -17.72 21.35 11.94
N GLY A 167 -18.39 20.45 12.69
CA GLY A 167 -19.85 20.33 12.74
C GLY A 167 -20.45 19.25 11.84
N TYR A 168 -19.63 18.51 11.09
CA TYR A 168 -20.05 17.34 10.31
C TYR A 168 -19.73 16.05 11.09
N ASP A 169 -20.41 15.87 12.22
CA ASP A 169 -20.10 14.80 13.18
C ASP A 169 -20.86 13.50 12.90
N ILE A 170 -21.70 13.42 11.86
CA ILE A 170 -22.48 12.21 11.57
C ILE A 170 -21.81 11.43 10.45
N LYS A 171 -21.51 10.15 10.72
CA LYS A 171 -20.79 9.26 9.81
C LYS A 171 -21.75 8.43 8.97
N GLY A 172 -21.75 8.62 7.65
CA GLY A 172 -22.50 7.84 6.67
C GLY A 172 -21.62 6.83 5.94
N ASN A 173 -22.17 5.64 5.70
CA ASN A 173 -21.56 4.57 4.92
C ASN A 173 -22.39 4.36 3.64
N GLU A 174 -21.81 4.57 2.45
CA GLU A 174 -22.56 4.51 1.18
C GLU A 174 -22.99 3.07 0.85
N ASP A 175 -22.13 2.09 1.14
CA ASP A 175 -22.40 0.67 0.86
C ASP A 175 -23.67 0.15 1.56
N SER A 176 -23.92 0.62 2.78
CA SER A 176 -25.05 0.18 3.61
C SER A 176 -26.21 1.17 3.68
N MET A 177 -26.04 2.38 3.13
CA MET A 177 -26.98 3.50 3.28
C MET A 177 -27.35 3.78 4.75
N LYS A 178 -26.42 3.55 5.68
CA LYS A 178 -26.62 3.76 7.13
C LYS A 178 -25.78 4.91 7.64
N PHE A 179 -26.34 5.67 8.58
CA PHE A 179 -25.61 6.71 9.29
C PHE A 179 -25.51 6.43 10.79
N HIS A 180 -24.44 6.94 11.39
CA HIS A 180 -24.13 6.82 12.81
C HIS A 180 -23.94 8.20 13.43
N THR A 181 -24.68 8.47 14.51
CA THR A 181 -24.48 9.65 15.35
C THR A 181 -23.34 9.41 16.36
N PRO A 182 -22.72 10.47 16.92
CA PRO A 182 -21.68 10.34 17.95
C PRO A 182 -22.11 9.53 19.19
N GLU A 183 -23.41 9.45 19.45
CA GLU A 183 -24.00 8.70 20.56
C GLU A 183 -24.13 7.19 20.26
N SER A 184 -23.89 6.76 19.02
CA SER A 184 -23.99 5.36 18.62
C SER A 184 -22.81 4.54 19.14
N PRO A 185 -23.02 3.33 19.72
CA PRO A 185 -21.94 2.41 20.15
C PRO A 185 -20.98 1.95 19.04
N TRP A 186 -21.31 2.24 17.79
CA TRP A 186 -20.57 1.84 16.60
C TRP A 186 -19.84 3.01 15.94
N TYR A 187 -20.05 4.23 16.44
CA TYR A 187 -19.52 5.47 15.85
C TYR A 187 -18.00 5.46 15.65
N ASP A 188 -17.24 5.01 16.64
CA ASP A 188 -15.78 4.95 16.56
C ASP A 188 -15.25 3.88 15.60
N ARG A 189 -16.06 2.84 15.35
CA ARG A 189 -15.69 1.70 14.48
C ARG A 189 -16.09 1.94 13.03
N THR A 190 -17.06 2.81 12.77
CA THR A 190 -17.53 3.10 11.42
C THR A 190 -16.52 3.98 10.68
N VAL A 191 -16.10 3.49 9.50
CA VAL A 191 -15.39 4.28 8.49
C VAL A 191 -16.45 5.04 7.69
N ALA A 192 -16.39 6.37 7.72
CA ALA A 192 -17.32 7.23 7.01
C ALA A 192 -16.81 7.49 5.59
N GLU A 193 -17.69 7.35 4.61
CA GLU A 193 -17.45 7.78 3.22
C GLU A 193 -18.15 9.11 2.94
N VAL A 194 -19.24 9.38 3.68
CA VAL A 194 -19.97 10.65 3.67
C VAL A 194 -20.12 11.14 5.10
N TRP A 195 -19.90 12.43 5.31
CA TRP A 195 -20.14 13.09 6.58
C TRP A 195 -21.36 14.02 6.47
N PHE A 196 -22.18 14.08 7.52
CA PHE A 196 -23.37 14.93 7.56
C PHE A 196 -23.30 15.91 8.72
N ASN A 197 -23.85 17.11 8.51
CA ASN A 197 -23.96 18.14 9.54
C ASN A 197 -25.13 17.94 10.51
N SER A 198 -26.09 17.06 10.17
CA SER A 198 -27.30 16.80 10.93
C SER A 198 -27.93 15.47 10.52
N ALA A 199 -28.70 14.85 11.43
CA ALA A 199 -29.38 13.60 11.14
C ALA A 199 -30.44 13.79 10.05
N GLU A 200 -31.08 14.95 10.02
CA GLU A 200 -32.06 15.34 8.99
C GLU A 200 -31.42 15.42 7.60
N ALA A 201 -30.17 15.90 7.49
CA ALA A 201 -29.43 15.90 6.23
C ALA A 201 -29.11 14.47 5.75
N ALA A 202 -28.74 13.57 6.67
CA ALA A 202 -28.50 12.16 6.36
C ALA A 202 -29.77 11.45 5.88
N GLU A 203 -30.89 11.65 6.58
CA GLU A 203 -32.20 11.09 6.20
C GLU A 203 -32.69 11.64 4.86
N LYS A 204 -32.49 12.93 4.60
CA LYS A 204 -32.83 13.56 3.31
C LYS A 204 -31.95 13.04 2.16
N ALA A 205 -30.72 12.66 2.45
CA ALA A 205 -29.82 11.98 1.51
C ALA A 205 -30.14 10.48 1.34
N GLY A 206 -31.16 9.97 2.04
CA GLY A 206 -31.62 8.58 1.94
C GLY A 206 -30.91 7.60 2.87
N PHE A 207 -30.13 8.09 3.85
CA PHE A 207 -29.46 7.23 4.83
C PHE A 207 -30.38 6.96 6.01
N VAL A 208 -30.35 5.72 6.51
CA VAL A 208 -31.16 5.28 7.66
C VAL A 208 -30.32 5.22 8.93
N ASN A 209 -30.92 5.56 10.08
CA ASN A 209 -30.20 5.54 11.34
C ASN A 209 -29.97 4.09 11.80
N ALA A 210 -28.70 3.68 11.88
CA ALA A 210 -28.31 2.31 12.22
C ALA A 210 -28.77 1.84 13.61
N VAL A 211 -29.06 2.77 14.53
CA VAL A 211 -29.56 2.45 15.89
C VAL A 211 -31.08 2.26 15.88
N LYS A 212 -31.82 3.04 15.09
CA LYS A 212 -33.29 2.92 14.99
C LYS A 212 -33.73 1.70 14.17
N ASP A 213 -32.94 1.28 13.18
CA ASP A 213 -33.23 0.04 12.43
C ASP A 213 -33.41 -1.18 13.34
N LYS A 214 -32.73 -1.21 14.48
CA LYS A 214 -32.84 -2.32 15.42
C LYS A 214 -34.20 -2.37 16.12
N ASP A 215 -34.79 -1.21 16.40
CA ASP A 215 -36.11 -1.12 17.01
C ASP A 215 -37.23 -1.52 16.02
N ASP A 216 -37.00 -1.35 14.72
CA ASP A 216 -37.96 -1.76 13.67
C ASP A 216 -37.79 -3.22 13.25
N ASP A 217 -36.56 -3.75 13.21
CA ASP A 217 -36.28 -5.19 12.97
C ASP A 217 -36.74 -6.06 14.17
N ASP A 218 -36.49 -5.64 15.42
CA ASP A 218 -36.97 -6.37 16.62
C ASP A 218 -38.51 -6.33 16.71
N LYS A 219 -39.16 -5.29 16.16
CA LYS A 219 -40.62 -5.16 16.13
C LYS A 219 -41.26 -5.89 14.95
N ALA A 220 -40.52 -6.10 13.86
CA ALA A 220 -40.92 -6.96 12.75
C ALA A 220 -40.83 -8.44 13.15
N GLU A 221 -39.74 -8.87 13.81
CA GLU A 221 -39.62 -10.24 14.34
C GLU A 221 -40.66 -10.54 15.43
N ALA A 222 -40.99 -9.56 16.29
CA ALA A 222 -42.02 -9.74 17.31
C ALA A 222 -43.43 -9.95 16.70
N LYS A 223 -43.77 -9.26 15.61
CA LYS A 223 -45.06 -9.41 14.92
C LYS A 223 -45.19 -10.75 14.19
N ASP A 224 -44.13 -11.20 13.52
CA ASP A 224 -44.12 -12.52 12.85
C ASP A 224 -44.25 -13.67 13.87
N SER A 225 -43.78 -13.46 15.10
CA SER A 225 -43.86 -14.47 16.17
C SER A 225 -45.23 -14.56 16.87
N ASP A 226 -46.04 -13.49 16.84
CA ASP A 226 -47.40 -13.48 17.38
C ASP A 226 -48.41 -14.01 16.35
N GLU A 227 -48.21 -13.73 15.07
CA GLU A 227 -49.11 -14.20 13.99
C GLU A 227 -48.92 -15.71 13.70
N ALA A 228 -47.72 -16.26 13.93
CA ALA A 228 -47.45 -17.70 13.84
C ALA A 228 -48.00 -18.53 15.01
N LYS A 229 -48.34 -17.90 16.15
CA LYS A 229 -48.90 -18.60 17.32
C LYS A 229 -50.42 -18.71 17.28
N ASP A 230 -51.11 -17.77 16.63
CA ASP A 230 -52.57 -17.78 16.53
C ASP A 230 -53.09 -18.72 15.43
N SER A 231 -52.22 -19.23 14.55
CA SER A 231 -52.58 -20.16 13.46
C SER A 231 -52.49 -21.65 13.83
N ASP A 232 -52.00 -22.00 15.02
CA ASP A 232 -51.79 -23.40 15.45
C ASP A 232 -52.82 -23.88 16.50
N GLU A 233 -53.88 -23.10 16.76
CA GLU A 233 -54.93 -23.42 17.75
C GLU A 233 -56.37 -23.23 17.23
N ALA A 234 -56.66 -23.64 15.99
CA ALA A 234 -58.03 -23.72 15.44
C ALA A 234 -58.30 -25.01 14.65
#